data_AF-A0A7S0L836-F1
#
_entry.id   AF-A0A7S0L836-F1
#
_cell.length_a   1.000
_cell.length_b   1.000
_cell.length_c   1.000
_cell.angle_alpha   90.00
_cell.angle_beta   90.00
_cell.angle_gamma   90.00
#
_symmetry.space_group_name_H-M   'P 1'
#
loop_
_entity.id
_entity.type
_entity.pdbx_description
1 polymer ?
#
loop_
_entity_poly.entity_id
_entity_poly.type
_entity_poly.pdbx_seq_one_letter_code
_entity_poly.pdbx_strand_id
1 'polypeptide(L)'
;FMVQENYPPLFSGAGGTSLQQISEIPVAAWFFITLSVGFSEVKRLQAGWEGWDLKEGYTPGDLGFDPLGLKPTDPVKLKEFEEIELNNGRLAMLASIGFIAQESTTGQTWGA
;
A
#
# COMPACT_ATOMS: atom_id res chain seq x y z
N PHE A 1 1.35 7.24 8.77
CA PHE A 1 2.57 7.56 9.53
C PHE A 1 3.16 8.88 9.06
N MET A 2 4.27 8.95 8.31
CA MET A 2 5.00 10.24 8.09
C MET A 2 4.18 11.40 7.47
N VAL A 3 3.35 11.14 6.46
CA VAL A 3 2.51 12.20 5.85
C VAL A 3 1.38 12.61 6.78
N GLN A 4 0.79 11.64 7.48
CA GLN A 4 -0.38 11.84 8.33
C GLN A 4 -0.04 12.64 9.60
N GLU A 5 1.17 12.48 10.15
CA GLU A 5 1.66 13.26 11.29
C GLU A 5 1.98 14.71 10.92
N ASN A 6 2.54 14.96 9.75
CA ASN A 6 2.96 16.30 9.30
C ASN A 6 1.85 17.08 8.56
N TYR A 7 0.94 16.37 7.91
CA TYR A 7 -0.14 16.93 7.08
C TYR A 7 -1.45 16.17 7.38
N PRO A 8 -2.20 16.55 8.44
CA PRO A 8 -3.45 15.90 8.79
C PRO A 8 -4.46 16.12 7.66
N PRO A 9 -4.89 15.07 6.92
CA PRO A 9 -5.45 15.29 5.60
C PRO A 9 -6.94 15.62 5.56
N LEU A 10 -7.71 15.58 6.67
CA LEU A 10 -9.17 15.81 6.60
C LEU A 10 -9.90 16.35 7.85
N PHE A 11 -9.31 16.42 9.05
CA PHE A 11 -9.99 16.95 10.25
C PHE A 11 -9.04 17.82 11.07
N SER A 12 -9.40 19.10 11.22
CA SER A 12 -8.54 20.17 11.74
C SER A 12 -8.37 20.16 13.27
N GLY A 13 -8.20 19.00 13.91
CA GLY A 13 -8.26 18.95 15.39
C GLY A 13 -7.58 17.80 16.12
N ALA A 14 -7.03 16.79 15.45
CA ALA A 14 -6.41 15.66 16.15
C ALA A 14 -4.88 15.68 15.98
N GLY A 15 -4.20 16.39 16.88
CA GLY A 15 -2.78 16.14 17.13
C GLY A 15 -2.64 14.85 17.94
N GLY A 16 -1.77 13.94 17.52
CA GLY A 16 -1.57 12.65 18.18
C GLY A 16 -0.90 11.63 17.27
N THR A 17 -0.71 10.42 17.78
CA THR A 17 -0.13 9.30 17.04
C THR A 17 -1.04 8.86 15.89
N SER A 18 -0.45 8.35 14.79
CA SER A 18 -1.23 7.86 13.63
C SER A 18 -2.24 6.77 14.04
N LEU A 19 -1.91 6.00 15.07
CA LEU A 19 -2.75 4.93 15.62
C LEU A 19 -4.08 5.42 16.21
N GLN A 20 -4.07 6.55 16.94
CA GLN A 20 -5.28 7.10 17.57
C GLN A 20 -6.25 7.63 16.51
N GLN A 21 -5.71 8.24 15.46
CA GLN A 21 -6.48 8.81 14.36
C GLN A 21 -7.24 7.76 13.53
N ILE A 22 -6.81 6.48 13.51
CA ILE A 22 -7.54 5.40 12.82
C ILE A 22 -8.98 5.28 13.33
N SER A 23 -9.19 5.51 14.64
CA SER A 23 -10.51 5.42 15.29
C SER A 23 -11.42 6.61 15.01
N GLU A 24 -10.85 7.74 14.57
CA GLU A 24 -11.56 8.98 14.28
C GLU A 24 -12.03 9.07 12.82
N ILE A 25 -11.62 8.13 11.98
CA ILE A 25 -12.01 8.08 10.57
C ILE A 25 -13.53 7.83 10.47
N PRO A 26 -14.29 8.65 9.72
CA PRO A 26 -15.73 8.45 9.57
C PRO A 26 -16.03 7.09 8.91
N VAL A 27 -17.08 6.41 9.38
CA VAL A 27 -17.50 5.08 8.89
C VAL A 27 -17.70 5.05 7.37
N ALA A 28 -18.14 6.16 6.77
CA ALA A 28 -18.27 6.28 5.33
C ALA A 28 -16.93 6.13 4.58
N ALA A 29 -15.82 6.62 5.13
CA ALA A 29 -14.51 6.47 4.50
C ALA A 29 -14.05 4.99 4.50
N TRP A 30 -14.32 4.26 5.59
CA TRP A 30 -14.07 2.81 5.64
C TRP A 30 -14.87 2.04 4.59
N PHE A 31 -16.12 2.43 4.33
CA PHE A 31 -16.93 1.84 3.27
C PHE A 31 -16.29 2.04 1.89
N PHE A 32 -15.85 3.27 1.57
CA PHE A 32 -15.21 3.55 0.28
C PHE A 32 -13.84 2.87 0.12
N ILE A 33 -13.03 2.81 1.19
CA ILE A 33 -11.75 2.08 1.18
C ILE A 33 -11.98 0.59 0.95
N THR A 34 -12.93 -0.02 1.67
CA THR A 34 -13.21 -1.45 1.53
C THR A 34 -13.74 -1.77 0.13
N LEU A 35 -14.60 -0.92 -0.41
CA LEU A 35 -15.15 -1.10 -1.75
C LEU A 35 -14.07 -0.96 -2.84
N SER A 36 -13.16 0.01 -2.71
CA SER A 36 -12.06 0.21 -3.68
C SER A 36 -11.03 -0.91 -3.63
N VAL A 37 -10.67 -1.38 -2.44
CA VAL A 37 -9.81 -2.55 -2.26
C VAL A 37 -10.47 -3.79 -2.84
N GLY A 38 -11.75 -4.02 -2.54
CA GLY A 38 -12.52 -5.15 -3.08
C GLY A 38 -12.56 -5.14 -4.60
N PHE A 39 -12.80 -3.99 -5.23
CA PHE A 39 -12.77 -3.86 -6.68
C PHE A 39 -11.38 -4.15 -7.28
N SER A 40 -10.32 -3.67 -6.63
CA SER A 40 -8.94 -3.91 -7.07
C SER A 40 -8.54 -5.39 -6.95
N GLU A 41 -8.98 -6.06 -5.88
CA GLU A 41 -8.81 -7.49 -5.67
C GLU A 41 -9.56 -8.31 -6.73
N VAL A 42 -10.79 -7.93 -7.09
CA VAL A 42 -11.56 -8.60 -8.16
C VAL A 42 -10.81 -8.51 -9.49
N LYS A 43 -10.23 -7.35 -9.83
CA LYS A 43 -9.41 -7.21 -11.03
C LYS A 43 -8.16 -8.10 -11.00
N ARG A 44 -7.48 -8.19 -9.84
CA ARG A 44 -6.33 -9.10 -9.67
C ARG A 44 -6.74 -10.56 -9.88
N LEU A 45 -7.87 -10.98 -9.30
CA LEU A 45 -8.39 -12.34 -9.43
C LEU A 45 -8.70 -12.67 -10.89
N GLN A 46 -9.37 -11.77 -11.62
CA GLN A 46 -9.68 -11.96 -13.04
C GLN A 46 -8.43 -11.98 -13.93
N ALA A 47 -7.40 -11.20 -13.58
CA ALA A 47 -6.18 -11.11 -14.38
C ALA A 47 -5.27 -12.33 -14.20
N GLY A 48 -5.09 -12.80 -12.96
CA GLY A 48 -4.04 -13.76 -12.62
C GLY A 48 -4.50 -15.18 -12.33
N TRP A 49 -5.79 -15.42 -12.08
CA TRP A 49 -6.27 -16.69 -11.53
C TRP A 49 -7.31 -17.36 -12.42
N GLU A 50 -7.13 -18.65 -12.66
CA GLU A 50 -8.12 -19.53 -13.28
C GLU A 50 -8.45 -20.66 -12.29
N GLY A 51 -9.53 -20.49 -11.54
CA GLY A 51 -9.83 -21.38 -10.42
C GLY A 51 -8.81 -21.22 -9.29
N TRP A 52 -8.10 -22.29 -8.97
CA TRP A 52 -7.05 -22.32 -7.93
C TRP A 52 -5.63 -22.19 -8.50
N ASP A 53 -5.48 -22.24 -9.83
CA ASP A 53 -4.20 -22.15 -10.51
C ASP A 53 -3.98 -20.75 -11.10
N LEU A 54 -2.70 -20.41 -11.27
CA LEU A 54 -2.32 -19.20 -11.99
C LEU A 54 -2.57 -19.41 -13.48
N LYS A 55 -3.10 -18.39 -14.14
CA LYS A 55 -3.38 -18.43 -15.58
C LYS A 55 -2.08 -18.64 -16.38
N GLU A 56 -2.11 -19.49 -17.40
CA GLU A 56 -0.95 -19.73 -18.25
C GLU A 56 -0.45 -18.43 -18.91
N GLY A 57 0.84 -18.13 -18.73
CA GLY A 57 1.48 -16.91 -19.24
C GLY A 57 1.30 -15.66 -18.37
N TYR A 58 0.66 -15.77 -17.20
CA TYR A 58 0.58 -14.67 -16.23
C TYR A 58 1.88 -14.54 -15.43
N THR A 59 2.45 -13.35 -15.38
CA THR A 59 3.57 -13.04 -14.48
C THR A 59 3.02 -12.48 -13.16
N PRO A 60 3.28 -13.13 -12.02
CA PRO A 60 2.81 -12.65 -10.72
C PRO A 60 3.23 -11.20 -10.45
N GLY A 61 2.26 -10.34 -10.15
CA GLY A 61 2.50 -8.92 -9.90
C GLY A 61 2.15 -8.02 -11.09
N ASP A 62 2.00 -8.57 -12.30
CA ASP A 62 1.54 -7.76 -13.44
C ASP A 62 0.02 -7.59 -13.40
N LEU A 63 -0.46 -6.38 -13.08
CA LEU A 63 -1.87 -6.02 -13.08
C LEU A 63 -2.29 -5.25 -14.33
N GLY A 64 -1.38 -5.07 -15.30
CA GLY A 64 -1.63 -4.25 -16.50
C GLY A 64 -1.83 -2.76 -16.19
N PHE A 65 -1.50 -2.31 -14.98
CA PHE A 65 -1.65 -0.92 -14.54
C PHE A 65 -0.37 -0.12 -14.83
N ASP A 66 -0.32 0.53 -15.99
CA ASP A 66 0.77 1.46 -16.36
C ASP A 66 0.23 2.72 -17.05
N PRO A 67 -0.37 3.67 -16.31
CA PRO A 67 -0.88 4.91 -16.90
C PRO A 67 0.22 5.89 -17.32
N LEU A 68 1.44 5.75 -16.81
CA LEU A 68 2.57 6.65 -17.06
C LEU A 68 3.59 6.10 -18.08
N GLY A 69 3.40 4.87 -18.56
CA GLY A 69 4.25 4.24 -19.58
C GLY A 69 5.68 4.01 -19.09
N LEU A 70 5.86 3.80 -17.78
CA LEU A 70 7.19 3.70 -17.17
C LEU A 70 7.79 2.29 -17.30
N LYS A 71 7.02 1.30 -17.78
CA LYS A 71 7.51 -0.05 -17.99
C LYS A 71 8.59 -0.09 -19.09
N PRO A 72 9.84 -0.48 -18.77
CA PRO A 72 10.88 -0.64 -19.78
C PRO A 72 10.53 -1.78 -20.75
N THR A 73 10.78 -1.58 -22.05
CA THR A 73 10.60 -2.62 -23.08
C THR A 73 11.75 -3.64 -23.11
N ASP A 74 12.90 -3.31 -22.53
CA ASP A 74 14.08 -4.18 -22.44
C ASP A 74 13.89 -5.24 -21.32
N PRO A 75 13.97 -6.55 -21.61
CA PRO A 75 13.71 -7.59 -20.63
C PRO A 75 14.75 -7.65 -19.49
N VAL A 76 15.96 -7.15 -19.72
CA VAL A 76 17.01 -7.07 -18.69
C VAL A 76 16.70 -5.97 -17.68
N LYS A 77 16.28 -4.79 -18.17
CA LYS A 77 15.90 -3.67 -17.30
C LYS A 77 14.60 -3.96 -16.57
N LEU A 78 13.66 -4.67 -17.19
CA LEU A 78 12.41 -5.06 -16.54
C LEU A 78 12.68 -5.86 -15.26
N LYS A 79 13.58 -6.86 -15.32
CA LYS A 79 13.98 -7.64 -14.14
C LYS A 79 14.67 -6.79 -13.07
N GLU A 80 15.52 -5.85 -13.46
CA GLU A 80 16.17 -4.94 -12.52
C GLU A 80 15.14 -4.08 -11.78
N PHE A 81 14.13 -3.57 -12.47
CA PHE A 81 13.05 -2.79 -11.86
C PHE A 81 12.18 -3.64 -10.92
N GLU A 82 11.87 -4.89 -11.28
CA GLU A 82 11.17 -5.84 -10.40
C GLU A 82 11.97 -6.12 -9.12
N GLU A 83 13.30 -6.28 -9.22
CA GLU A 83 14.17 -6.48 -8.05
C GLU A 83 14.21 -5.25 -7.15
N ILE A 84 14.25 -4.05 -7.73
CA ILE A 84 14.20 -2.78 -6.99
C ILE A 84 12.86 -2.64 -6.27
N GLU A 85 11.74 -2.94 -6.95
CA GLU A 85 10.41 -2.94 -6.35
C GLU A 85 10.32 -3.91 -5.17
N LEU A 86 10.82 -5.14 -5.34
CA LEU A 86 10.80 -6.17 -4.31
C LEU A 86 11.62 -5.77 -3.08
N ASN A 87 12.81 -5.20 -3.28
CA ASN A 87 13.66 -4.76 -2.18
C ASN A 87 13.06 -3.57 -1.41
N ASN A 88 12.47 -2.60 -2.12
CA ASN A 88 11.75 -1.49 -1.50
C ASN A 88 10.50 -1.97 -0.77
N GLY A 89 9.75 -2.92 -1.33
CA GLY A 89 8.57 -3.51 -0.70
C GLY A 89 8.91 -4.22 0.61
N ARG A 90 9.99 -5.02 0.63
CA ARG A 90 10.48 -5.68 1.86
C ARG A 90 10.85 -4.67 2.94
N LEU A 91 11.57 -3.61 2.56
CA LEU A 91 11.93 -2.53 3.48
C LEU A 91 10.68 -1.83 4.02
N ALA A 92 9.70 -1.53 3.16
CA ALA A 92 8.46 -0.88 3.54
C ALA A 92 7.60 -1.72 4.50
N MET A 93 7.54 -3.04 4.32
CA MET A 93 6.83 -3.94 5.25
C MET A 93 7.45 -3.89 6.65
N LEU A 94 8.79 -3.98 6.73
CA LEU A 94 9.52 -3.90 8.01
C LEU A 94 9.38 -2.51 8.65
N ALA A 95 9.51 -1.45 7.86
CA ALA A 95 9.35 -0.07 8.33
C ALA A 95 7.93 0.17 8.87
N SER A 96 6.89 -0.32 8.19
CA SER A 96 5.49 -0.20 8.64
C SER A 96 5.25 -0.84 10.01
N ILE A 97 5.82 -2.03 10.25
CA ILE A 97 5.75 -2.70 11.55
C ILE A 97 6.51 -1.87 12.61
N GLY A 98 7.68 -1.35 12.26
CA GLY A 98 8.47 -0.48 13.13
C GLY A 98 7.71 0.79 13.55
N PHE A 99 7.02 1.45 12.62
CA PHE A 99 6.20 2.62 12.92
C PHE A 99 5.10 2.30 13.92
N ILE A 100 4.36 1.20 13.70
CA ILE A 100 3.28 0.75 14.59
C ILE A 100 3.82 0.41 15.98
N ALA A 101 4.91 -0.36 16.06
CA ALA A 101 5.49 -0.81 17.32
C ALA A 101 6.02 0.36 18.17
N GLN A 102 6.65 1.35 17.52
CA GLN A 102 7.15 2.55 18.19
C GLN A 102 6.00 3.41 18.69
N GLU A 103 5.02 3.75 17.86
CA GLU A 103 3.85 4.53 18.28
C GLU A 103 3.09 3.83 19.44
N SER A 104 2.97 2.50 19.41
CA SER A 104 2.32 1.72 20.47
C SER A 104 3.09 1.71 21.80
N THR A 105 4.42 1.85 21.78
CA THR A 105 5.25 1.73 22.99
C THR A 105 5.57 3.10 23.58
N THR A 106 5.88 4.09 22.74
CA THR A 106 6.28 5.43 23.19
C THR A 106 5.09 6.39 23.32
N GLY A 107 4.00 6.14 22.59
CA GLY A 107 2.85 7.05 22.53
C GLY A 107 3.20 8.42 21.92
N GLN A 108 4.33 8.52 21.21
CA GLN A 108 4.83 9.74 20.59
C GLN A 108 4.83 9.61 19.07
N THR A 109 4.59 10.74 18.39
CA THR A 109 4.70 10.85 16.93
C THR A 109 6.15 10.79 16.49
N TRP A 110 6.42 10.29 15.30
CA TRP A 110 7.77 10.19 14.75
C TRP A 110 8.42 11.54 14.41
N GLY A 111 7.61 12.56 14.13
CA GLY A 111 8.07 13.94 13.87
C GLY A 111 8.28 14.83 15.10
N ALA A 112 8.11 14.31 16.32
CA ALA A 112 8.25 15.07 17.58
C ALA A 112 9.68 15.11 18.12
#